data_AF-A0A2T5VGQ9-F1
#
_entry.id   AF-A0A2T5VGQ9-F1
#
_cell.length_a   1.000
_cell.length_b   1.000
_cell.length_c   1.000
_cell.angle_alpha   90.00
_cell.angle_beta   90.00
_cell.angle_gamma   90.00
#
_symmetry.space_group_name_H-M   'P 1'
#
loop_
_entity.id
_entity.type
_entity.pdbx_description
1 polymer ?
#
loop_
_entity_poly.entity_id
_entity_poly.type
_entity_poly.pdbx_seq_one_letter_code
_entity_poly.pdbx_strand_id
1 'polypeptide(L)'
;MKAHDDRLTIDGLSSAPFSEAHGMQTAETRRKSTLVRIITARLNRSFLLLPMVVSLAGLICAILVIALGHYLEDAARLVFPAPDIQTVRSVLSTIAGSALTVLSLVYSLTLVVFTLAAGNISPRLLTRFAEDKLIQTTAGVLAATFFYAVIVLQRADTIPPALSTGVAVLWSIGSISVLIFFIHKVATRITIDEEIGRIGATLADYIDEILEEAEEEGSGSEARDIARFRPHGERRRLIAARSGYIEAVDLGALVGTAAKYDLFVEVEATPGQFIVEGCALANYVGEADEAANTALRRAFLVGRQRTPEADLDFSILLMVEIAQRALSPGVNDSFTAIAVIDHLSSAFARILRRRAPSPLARDEKDHPRVWLETAMIDQLLNSAYHPLRRESAGNITVILRLVASLHRLALVSRPEYRDFLSYHVRLIAEDMGAAGGNAVDRDEVLEGCAKVLGILEESDAA
;
A
#
# COMPACT_ATOMS: atom_id res chain seq x y z
N MET A 1 25.02 -73.19 -36.16
CA MET A 1 23.70 -73.56 -36.69
C MET A 1 22.90 -72.28 -36.81
N LYS A 2 22.54 -71.88 -38.05
CA LYS A 2 21.83 -70.65 -38.40
C LYS A 2 20.45 -70.58 -37.72
N ALA A 3 19.97 -69.38 -37.38
CA ALA A 3 18.88 -68.73 -38.12
C ALA A 3 18.45 -67.37 -37.51
N HIS A 4 18.37 -66.38 -38.41
CA HIS A 4 17.43 -65.26 -38.49
C HIS A 4 16.96 -64.52 -37.24
N ASP A 5 17.33 -63.25 -37.18
CA ASP A 5 16.59 -62.20 -36.47
C ASP A 5 16.27 -61.08 -37.49
N ASP A 6 14.99 -60.78 -37.69
CA ASP A 6 14.52 -59.70 -38.56
C ASP A 6 13.16 -59.17 -38.06
N ARG A 7 13.17 -57.87 -37.67
CA ARG A 7 12.11 -56.85 -37.68
C ARG A 7 10.94 -56.90 -36.68
N LEU A 8 10.77 -55.80 -35.93
CA LEU A 8 9.80 -54.72 -36.27
C LEU A 8 9.88 -53.53 -35.29
N THR A 9 9.99 -52.33 -35.86
CA THR A 9 9.86 -50.99 -35.28
C THR A 9 8.44 -50.66 -34.82
N ILE A 10 8.28 -49.96 -33.68
CA ILE A 10 7.18 -49.00 -33.46
C ILE A 10 7.74 -47.75 -32.76
N ASP A 11 7.72 -46.65 -33.50
CA ASP A 11 7.87 -45.28 -33.03
C ASP A 11 6.66 -44.82 -32.21
N GLY A 12 6.91 -43.89 -31.28
CA GLY A 12 5.94 -42.85 -30.95
C GLY A 12 5.15 -43.03 -29.66
N LEU A 13 5.68 -42.52 -28.54
CA LEU A 13 4.87 -41.90 -27.49
C LEU A 13 5.58 -40.65 -26.97
N SER A 14 5.11 -39.53 -27.49
CA SER A 14 5.32 -38.15 -27.06
C SER A 14 4.98 -37.98 -25.58
N SER A 15 5.97 -37.65 -24.75
CA SER A 15 5.76 -37.01 -23.45
C SER A 15 5.66 -35.49 -23.66
N ALA A 16 4.44 -34.99 -23.88
CA ALA A 16 4.15 -33.56 -23.84
C ALA A 16 4.05 -33.08 -22.37
N PRO A 17 4.39 -31.81 -22.08
CA PRO A 17 4.72 -31.33 -20.75
C PRO A 17 3.47 -30.92 -19.96
N PHE A 18 3.28 -31.50 -18.78
CA PHE A 18 2.24 -31.08 -17.83
C PHE A 18 2.66 -29.87 -16.95
N SER A 19 3.83 -29.27 -17.22
CA SER A 19 4.44 -28.22 -16.37
C SER A 19 4.29 -26.79 -16.93
N GLU A 20 3.99 -26.61 -18.23
CA GLU A 20 3.96 -25.29 -18.87
C GLU A 20 2.65 -24.52 -18.61
N ALA A 21 1.53 -25.21 -18.38
CA ALA A 21 0.23 -24.56 -18.20
C ALA A 21 0.02 -23.93 -16.81
N HIS A 22 0.77 -24.36 -15.78
CA HIS A 22 0.63 -23.84 -14.42
C HIS A 22 1.43 -22.55 -14.18
N GLY A 23 2.59 -22.37 -14.81
CA GLY A 23 3.38 -21.13 -14.70
C GLY A 23 2.77 -19.95 -15.45
N MET A 24 2.08 -20.21 -16.57
CA MET A 24 1.47 -19.17 -17.41
C MET A 24 0.20 -18.57 -16.77
N GLN A 25 -0.59 -19.40 -16.05
CA GLN A 25 -1.78 -18.93 -15.33
C GLN A 25 -1.43 -18.13 -14.07
N THR A 26 -0.36 -18.46 -13.34
CA THR A 26 0.01 -17.73 -12.12
C THR A 26 0.53 -16.32 -12.42
N ALA A 27 1.37 -16.15 -13.45
CA ALA A 27 1.91 -14.85 -13.84
C ALA A 27 0.83 -13.90 -14.41
N GLU A 28 -0.08 -14.38 -15.26
CA GLU A 28 -1.15 -13.55 -15.84
C GLU A 28 -2.22 -13.17 -14.80
N THR A 29 -2.48 -14.04 -13.82
CA THR A 29 -3.41 -13.78 -12.72
C THR A 29 -2.82 -12.81 -11.69
N ARG A 30 -1.51 -12.89 -11.42
CA ARG A 30 -0.77 -11.97 -10.54
C ARG A 30 -0.54 -10.58 -11.17
N ARG A 31 -0.29 -10.50 -12.48
CA ARG A 31 -0.18 -9.25 -13.29
C ARG A 31 -1.43 -8.38 -13.26
N LYS A 32 -2.61 -9.00 -13.25
CA LYS A 32 -3.88 -8.28 -13.07
C LYS A 32 -3.99 -7.69 -11.66
N SER A 33 -3.32 -8.26 -10.65
CA SER A 33 -3.53 -7.89 -9.24
C SER A 33 -3.01 -6.50 -8.88
N THR A 34 -1.85 -6.03 -9.37
CA THR A 34 -1.27 -4.73 -8.99
C THR A 34 -1.95 -3.54 -9.68
N LEU A 35 -2.19 -3.64 -11.00
CA LEU A 35 -2.96 -2.63 -11.74
C LEU A 35 -4.43 -2.60 -11.28
N VAL A 36 -5.05 -3.76 -11.05
CA VAL A 36 -6.38 -3.82 -10.42
C VAL A 36 -6.32 -3.28 -9.00
N ARG A 37 -5.28 -3.53 -8.19
CA ARG A 37 -5.11 -2.92 -6.85
C ARG A 37 -5.11 -1.41 -6.95
N ILE A 38 -4.36 -0.82 -7.88
CA ILE A 38 -4.27 0.64 -8.02
C ILE A 38 -5.60 1.23 -8.52
N ILE A 39 -6.25 0.59 -9.50
CA ILE A 39 -7.53 1.07 -10.05
C ILE A 39 -8.67 0.89 -9.04
N THR A 40 -8.75 -0.27 -8.36
CA THR A 40 -9.73 -0.51 -7.29
C THR A 40 -9.46 0.35 -6.07
N ALA A 41 -8.20 0.62 -5.73
CA ALA A 41 -7.85 1.61 -4.72
C ALA A 41 -8.42 2.96 -5.13
N ARG A 42 -8.13 3.46 -6.34
CA ARG A 42 -8.67 4.76 -6.84
C ARG A 42 -10.19 4.86 -6.76
N LEU A 43 -10.92 3.79 -7.09
CA LEU A 43 -12.38 3.74 -6.97
C LEU A 43 -12.84 3.76 -5.50
N ASN A 44 -12.15 3.02 -4.63
CA ASN A 44 -12.38 3.03 -3.18
C ASN A 44 -11.95 4.35 -2.50
N ARG A 45 -11.12 5.19 -3.14
CA ARG A 45 -10.70 6.50 -2.60
C ARG A 45 -11.80 7.57 -2.62
N SER A 46 -12.97 7.31 -3.21
CA SER A 46 -14.04 8.30 -3.27
C SER A 46 -14.82 8.39 -1.97
N PHE A 47 -14.54 9.44 -1.18
CA PHE A 47 -15.18 9.74 0.11
C PHE A 47 -16.72 9.69 0.09
N LEU A 48 -17.33 10.09 -1.03
CA LEU A 48 -18.78 10.24 -1.14
C LEU A 48 -19.49 9.03 -1.75
N LEU A 49 -18.78 8.13 -2.42
CA LEU A 49 -19.43 7.07 -3.20
C LEU A 49 -20.15 6.07 -2.30
N LEU A 50 -19.48 5.55 -1.26
CA LEU A 50 -20.10 4.60 -0.34
C LEU A 50 -21.26 5.20 0.48
N PRO A 51 -21.15 6.40 1.09
CA PRO A 51 -22.28 7.04 1.77
C PRO A 51 -23.47 7.28 0.84
N MET A 52 -23.24 7.68 -0.42
CA MET A 52 -24.31 7.85 -1.40
C MET A 52 -25.01 6.54 -1.71
N VAL A 53 -24.28 5.44 -1.89
CA VAL A 53 -24.88 4.12 -2.17
C VAL A 53 -25.70 3.62 -0.97
N VAL A 54 -25.17 3.74 0.25
CA VAL A 54 -25.89 3.32 1.47
C VAL A 54 -27.12 4.19 1.72
N SER A 55 -27.02 5.51 1.53
CA SER A 55 -28.16 6.42 1.68
C SER A 55 -29.26 6.16 0.64
N LEU A 56 -28.88 5.79 -0.60
CA LEU A 56 -29.81 5.36 -1.64
C LEU A 56 -30.58 4.10 -1.24
N ALA A 57 -29.97 3.16 -0.51
CA ALA A 57 -30.68 1.99 0.01
C ALA A 57 -31.81 2.37 0.98
N GLY A 58 -31.62 3.42 1.80
CA GLY A 58 -32.69 3.99 2.63
C GLY A 58 -33.86 4.53 1.84
N LEU A 59 -33.56 5.26 0.76
CA LEU A 59 -34.58 5.77 -0.17
C LEU A 59 -35.34 4.63 -0.85
N ILE A 60 -34.63 3.62 -1.37
CA ILE A 60 -35.24 2.45 -2.01
C ILE A 60 -36.12 1.70 -1.00
N CYS A 61 -35.66 1.50 0.23
CA CYS A 61 -36.45 0.84 1.27
C CYS A 61 -37.74 1.62 1.58
N ALA A 62 -37.68 2.95 1.67
CA ALA A 62 -38.88 3.77 1.86
C ALA A 62 -39.90 3.57 0.73
N ILE A 63 -39.43 3.57 -0.53
CA ILE A 63 -40.28 3.33 -1.70
C ILE A 63 -40.91 1.93 -1.62
N LEU A 64 -40.12 0.90 -1.26
CA LEU A 64 -40.61 -0.47 -1.13
C LEU A 64 -41.65 -0.61 -0.01
N VAL A 65 -41.43 0.00 1.16
CA VAL A 65 -42.39 0.00 2.27
C VAL A 65 -43.68 0.72 1.87
N ILE A 66 -43.60 1.84 1.16
CA ILE A 66 -44.79 2.55 0.65
C ILE A 66 -45.54 1.70 -0.39
N ALA A 67 -44.83 1.07 -1.32
CA ALA A 67 -45.43 0.33 -2.42
C ALA A 67 -46.01 -1.03 -2.01
N LEU A 68 -45.29 -1.77 -1.17
CA LEU A 68 -45.63 -3.15 -0.79
C LEU A 68 -46.29 -3.24 0.59
N GLY A 69 -46.18 -2.19 1.42
CA GLY A 69 -46.50 -2.34 2.83
C GLY A 69 -47.98 -2.59 3.11
N HIS A 70 -48.91 -2.18 2.22
CA HIS A 70 -50.32 -2.52 2.36
C HIS A 70 -50.58 -4.03 2.32
N TYR A 71 -49.77 -4.79 1.59
CA TYR A 71 -49.87 -6.26 1.52
C TYR A 71 -49.26 -6.96 2.74
N LEU A 72 -48.37 -6.27 3.47
CA LEU A 72 -47.60 -6.83 4.58
C LEU A 72 -48.06 -6.29 5.95
N GLU A 73 -48.98 -5.33 5.97
CA GLU A 73 -49.41 -4.62 7.19
C GLU A 73 -50.03 -5.57 8.22
N ASP A 74 -50.85 -6.54 7.80
CA ASP A 74 -51.47 -7.50 8.72
C ASP A 74 -50.43 -8.35 9.45
N ALA A 75 -49.37 -8.77 8.76
CA ALA A 75 -48.25 -9.48 9.36
C ALA A 75 -47.40 -8.55 10.23
N ALA A 76 -47.19 -7.29 9.79
CA ALA A 76 -46.42 -6.31 10.52
C ALA A 76 -47.05 -5.97 11.87
N ARG A 77 -48.39 -5.92 11.96
CA ARG A 77 -49.14 -5.67 13.20
C ARG A 77 -48.94 -6.72 14.29
N LEU A 78 -48.46 -7.92 13.93
CA LEU A 78 -48.10 -8.96 14.90
C LEU A 78 -46.79 -8.64 15.64
N VAL A 79 -45.92 -7.83 15.03
CA VAL A 79 -44.57 -7.52 15.52
C VAL A 79 -44.45 -6.07 15.98
N PHE A 80 -45.09 -5.15 15.27
CA PHE A 80 -45.04 -3.71 15.52
C PHE A 80 -46.42 -3.18 15.91
N PRO A 81 -46.49 -2.25 16.88
CA PRO A 81 -47.75 -1.57 17.17
C PRO A 81 -48.22 -0.77 15.95
N ALA A 82 -49.53 -0.62 15.78
CA ALA A 82 -50.13 0.27 14.79
C ALA A 82 -50.44 1.63 15.43
N PRO A 83 -49.51 2.60 15.40
CA PRO A 83 -49.72 3.93 15.97
C PRO A 83 -50.78 4.72 15.20
N ASP A 84 -51.36 5.70 15.88
CA ASP A 84 -52.18 6.71 15.23
C ASP A 84 -51.33 7.67 14.41
N ILE A 85 -51.98 8.41 13.51
CA ILE A 85 -51.30 9.27 12.52
C ILE A 85 -50.44 10.36 13.17
N GLN A 86 -50.87 10.90 14.33
CA GLN A 86 -50.09 11.90 15.06
C GLN A 86 -48.81 11.29 15.62
N THR A 87 -48.89 10.08 16.19
CA THR A 87 -47.71 9.35 16.66
C THR A 87 -46.78 8.98 15.50
N VAL A 88 -47.31 8.53 14.36
CA VAL A 88 -46.50 8.25 13.15
C VAL A 88 -45.69 9.49 12.75
N ARG A 89 -46.35 10.63 12.58
CA ARG A 89 -45.70 11.89 12.20
C ARG A 89 -44.67 12.34 13.23
N SER A 90 -45.01 12.25 14.52
CA SER A 90 -44.12 12.62 15.62
C SER A 90 -42.86 11.75 15.67
N VAL A 91 -43.01 10.44 15.57
CA VAL A 91 -41.90 9.48 15.59
C VAL A 91 -40.99 9.68 14.38
N LEU A 92 -41.55 9.74 13.16
CA LEU A 92 -40.76 9.93 11.95
C LEU A 92 -40.05 11.29 11.92
N SER A 93 -40.72 12.36 12.36
CA SER A 93 -40.09 13.68 12.47
C SER A 93 -38.95 13.70 13.50
N THR A 94 -39.14 13.01 14.63
CA THR A 94 -38.11 12.89 15.68
C THR A 94 -36.90 12.08 15.18
N ILE A 95 -37.14 11.01 14.44
CA ILE A 95 -36.08 10.19 13.83
C ILE A 95 -35.35 10.99 12.75
N ALA A 96 -36.06 11.71 11.87
CA ALA A 96 -35.44 12.53 10.84
C ALA A 96 -34.55 13.63 11.46
N GLY A 97 -35.08 14.37 12.45
CA GLY A 97 -34.34 15.44 13.12
C GLY A 97 -33.12 14.93 13.89
N SER A 98 -33.26 13.82 14.61
CA SER A 98 -32.14 13.22 15.36
C SER A 98 -31.08 12.64 14.42
N ALA A 99 -31.46 11.93 13.36
CA ALA A 99 -30.53 11.40 12.37
C ALA A 99 -29.71 12.50 11.69
N LEU A 100 -30.35 13.61 11.28
CA LEU A 100 -29.65 14.74 10.67
C LEU A 100 -28.68 15.43 11.65
N THR A 101 -29.10 15.59 12.91
CA THR A 101 -28.25 16.18 13.96
C THR A 101 -27.02 15.32 14.23
N VAL A 102 -27.22 14.01 14.42
CA VAL A 102 -26.13 13.05 14.63
C VAL A 102 -25.22 12.96 13.42
N LEU A 103 -25.75 12.97 12.20
CA LEU A 103 -24.96 13.01 10.97
C LEU A 103 -24.05 14.24 10.93
N SER A 104 -24.57 15.42 11.29
CA SER A 104 -23.77 16.64 11.38
C SER A 104 -22.68 16.53 12.46
N LEU A 105 -22.98 15.93 13.62
CA LEU A 105 -22.00 15.69 14.68
C LEU A 105 -20.90 14.73 14.23
N VAL A 106 -21.23 13.65 13.52
CA VAL A 106 -20.26 12.69 12.98
C VAL A 106 -19.33 13.39 11.99
N TYR A 107 -19.83 14.21 11.08
CA TYR A 107 -18.98 14.98 10.17
C TYR A 107 -18.09 15.99 10.89
N SER A 108 -18.63 16.70 11.90
CA SER A 108 -17.85 17.63 12.71
C SER A 108 -16.73 16.93 13.47
N LEU A 109 -17.02 15.81 14.13
CA LEU A 109 -16.03 15.01 14.85
C LEU A 109 -14.99 14.45 13.89
N THR A 110 -15.41 13.97 12.72
CA THR A 110 -14.51 13.49 11.66
C THR A 110 -13.56 14.60 11.23
N LEU A 111 -14.05 15.83 11.04
CA LEU A 111 -13.20 16.96 10.67
C LEU A 111 -12.22 17.35 11.78
N VAL A 112 -12.64 17.27 13.05
CA VAL A 112 -11.75 17.50 14.20
C VAL A 112 -10.66 16.43 14.26
N VAL A 113 -11.02 15.15 14.16
CA VAL A 113 -10.05 14.04 14.13
C VAL A 113 -9.10 14.19 12.93
N PHE A 114 -9.62 14.56 11.76
CA PHE A 114 -8.82 14.85 10.57
C PHE A 114 -7.80 15.98 10.83
N THR A 115 -8.23 17.06 11.47
CA THR A 115 -7.36 18.20 11.80
C THR A 115 -6.29 17.81 12.83
N LEU A 116 -6.65 17.00 13.84
CA LEU A 116 -5.70 16.51 14.84
C LEU A 116 -4.70 15.53 14.24
N ALA A 117 -5.13 14.61 13.37
CA ALA A 117 -4.25 13.68 12.67
C ALA A 117 -3.28 14.42 11.74
N ALA A 118 -3.75 15.45 11.03
CA ALA A 118 -2.91 16.33 10.21
C ALA A 118 -1.82 17.01 11.04
N GLY A 119 -2.18 17.40 12.26
CA GLY A 119 -1.31 18.06 13.22
C GLY A 119 -0.35 17.14 13.96
N ASN A 120 -0.61 15.83 14.05
CA ASN A 120 0.18 14.93 14.90
C ASN A 120 0.95 13.84 14.16
N ILE A 121 0.53 13.40 12.96
CA ILE A 121 1.13 12.23 12.29
C ILE A 121 1.84 12.64 10.99
N SER A 122 1.08 12.87 9.92
CA SER A 122 1.56 13.46 8.67
C SER A 122 0.34 13.89 7.85
N PRO A 123 0.36 15.06 7.19
CA PRO A 123 -0.69 15.47 6.25
C PRO A 123 -0.92 14.46 5.11
N ARG A 124 0.07 13.60 4.81
CA ARG A 124 -0.01 12.62 3.72
C ARG A 124 -0.82 11.37 4.09
N LEU A 125 -0.96 11.09 5.40
CA LEU A 125 -1.83 10.02 5.91
C LEU A 125 -3.31 10.41 5.97
N LEU A 126 -3.64 11.69 5.74
CA LEU A 126 -5.00 12.22 5.73
C LEU A 126 -5.88 11.64 4.63
N THR A 127 -5.30 11.36 3.47
CA THR A 127 -6.03 10.74 2.35
C THR A 127 -6.61 9.39 2.77
N ARG A 128 -5.91 8.63 3.63
CA ARG A 128 -6.38 7.34 4.15
C ARG A 128 -7.44 7.45 5.23
N PHE A 129 -7.44 8.50 6.05
CA PHE A 129 -8.54 8.73 7.02
C PHE A 129 -9.87 9.03 6.33
N ALA A 130 -9.84 9.76 5.20
CA ALA A 130 -11.02 9.97 4.37
C ALA A 130 -11.51 8.67 3.68
N GLU A 131 -10.67 7.65 3.60
CA GLU A 131 -10.96 6.34 3.00
C GLU A 131 -11.54 5.33 4.00
N ASP A 132 -11.69 5.70 5.28
CA ASP A 132 -12.21 4.77 6.29
C ASP A 132 -13.69 4.43 6.01
N LYS A 133 -13.90 3.18 5.60
CA LYS A 133 -15.22 2.60 5.34
C LYS A 133 -16.15 2.72 6.54
N LEU A 134 -15.62 2.78 7.77
CA LEU A 134 -16.42 2.93 8.97
C LEU A 134 -17.08 4.32 9.05
N ILE A 135 -16.31 5.38 8.78
CA ILE A 135 -16.83 6.76 8.71
C ILE A 135 -17.90 6.83 7.63
N GLN A 136 -17.57 6.32 6.45
CA GLN A 136 -18.45 6.34 5.28
C GLN A 136 -19.75 5.54 5.50
N THR A 137 -19.65 4.35 6.12
CA THR A 137 -20.83 3.52 6.43
C THR A 137 -21.69 4.17 7.50
N THR A 138 -21.08 4.75 8.54
CA THR A 138 -21.82 5.44 9.61
C THR A 138 -22.60 6.64 9.06
N ALA A 139 -21.93 7.49 8.28
CA ALA A 139 -22.58 8.62 7.61
C ALA A 139 -23.67 8.15 6.64
N GLY A 140 -23.41 7.10 5.86
CA GLY A 140 -24.35 6.50 4.93
C GLY A 140 -25.61 5.95 5.62
N VAL A 141 -25.46 5.21 6.73
CA VAL A 141 -26.59 4.65 7.50
C VAL A 141 -27.43 5.77 8.11
N LEU A 142 -26.80 6.79 8.72
CA LEU A 142 -27.52 7.94 9.28
C LEU A 142 -28.28 8.72 8.19
N ALA A 143 -27.65 8.93 7.03
CA ALA A 143 -28.31 9.56 5.89
C ALA A 143 -29.46 8.69 5.34
N ALA A 144 -29.29 7.36 5.30
CA ALA A 144 -30.34 6.42 4.90
C ALA A 144 -31.55 6.51 5.84
N THR A 145 -31.33 6.56 7.16
CA THR A 145 -32.37 6.73 8.18
C THR A 145 -33.11 8.04 8.01
N PHE A 146 -32.37 9.13 7.75
CA PHE A 146 -32.94 10.44 7.47
C PHE A 146 -33.83 10.42 6.22
N PHE A 147 -33.32 9.92 5.09
CA PHE A 147 -34.09 9.86 3.85
C PHE A 147 -35.31 8.96 3.98
N TYR A 148 -35.17 7.80 4.63
CA TYR A 148 -36.29 6.93 4.91
C TYR A 148 -37.37 7.66 5.70
N ALA A 149 -37.01 8.27 6.83
CA ALA A 149 -37.96 8.95 7.70
C ALA A 149 -38.67 10.13 6.99
N VAL A 150 -37.94 10.94 6.23
CA VAL A 150 -38.51 12.09 5.49
C VAL A 150 -39.47 11.65 4.38
N ILE A 151 -39.11 10.63 3.60
CA ILE A 151 -39.94 10.17 2.48
C ILE A 151 -41.22 9.51 2.99
N VAL A 152 -41.11 8.69 4.04
CA VAL A 152 -42.27 8.07 4.69
C VAL A 152 -43.14 9.14 5.36
N LEU A 153 -42.54 10.14 6.02
CA LEU A 153 -43.27 11.25 6.66
C LEU A 153 -44.09 12.06 5.65
N GLN A 154 -43.58 12.31 4.45
CA GLN A 154 -44.34 13.00 3.39
C GLN A 154 -45.60 12.27 2.94
N ARG A 155 -45.68 10.95 3.18
CA ARG A 155 -46.82 10.10 2.81
C ARG A 155 -47.56 9.54 4.02
N ALA A 156 -47.35 10.10 5.22
CA ALA A 156 -47.85 9.59 6.49
C ALA A 156 -49.35 9.25 6.51
N ASP A 157 -50.16 9.92 5.68
CA ASP A 157 -51.62 9.73 5.61
C ASP A 157 -52.06 8.54 4.76
N THR A 158 -51.17 8.00 3.94
CA THR A 158 -51.46 6.98 2.92
C THR A 158 -50.62 5.71 3.08
N ILE A 159 -49.83 5.64 4.14
CA ILE A 159 -48.90 4.54 4.39
C ILE A 159 -49.44 3.55 5.43
N PRO A 160 -48.98 2.29 5.37
CA PRO A 160 -49.22 1.29 6.41
C PRO A 160 -48.49 1.67 7.70
N PRO A 161 -49.20 2.07 8.78
CA PRO A 161 -48.60 2.71 9.94
C PRO A 161 -47.73 1.75 10.77
N ALA A 162 -48.13 0.48 10.95
CA ALA A 162 -47.37 -0.46 11.77
C ALA A 162 -46.03 -0.81 11.11
N LEU A 163 -46.06 -1.19 9.83
CA LEU A 163 -44.84 -1.54 9.10
C LEU A 163 -43.90 -0.34 8.94
N SER A 164 -44.43 0.81 8.53
CA SER A 164 -43.60 1.98 8.21
C SER A 164 -42.88 2.54 9.43
N THR A 165 -43.60 2.65 10.55
CA THR A 165 -43.00 3.11 11.83
C THR A 165 -42.11 2.03 12.43
N GLY A 166 -42.47 0.75 12.35
CA GLY A 166 -41.65 -0.36 12.81
C GLY A 166 -40.27 -0.40 12.14
N VAL A 167 -40.26 -0.32 10.81
CA VAL A 167 -39.00 -0.26 10.03
C VAL A 167 -38.21 1.01 10.36
N ALA A 168 -38.86 2.17 10.57
CA ALA A 168 -38.18 3.40 10.98
C ALA A 168 -37.44 3.22 12.32
N VAL A 169 -38.11 2.59 13.30
CA VAL A 169 -37.56 2.32 14.63
C VAL A 169 -36.41 1.33 14.55
N LEU A 170 -36.54 0.24 13.78
CA LEU A 170 -35.45 -0.71 13.56
C LEU A 170 -34.23 -0.04 12.92
N TRP A 171 -34.43 0.81 11.91
CA TRP A 171 -33.35 1.55 11.27
C TRP A 171 -32.67 2.52 12.24
N SER A 172 -33.46 3.20 13.09
CA SER A 172 -32.95 4.09 14.13
C SER A 172 -32.09 3.32 15.14
N ILE A 173 -32.55 2.16 15.63
CA ILE A 173 -31.77 1.29 16.51
C ILE A 173 -30.46 0.86 15.84
N GLY A 174 -30.52 0.40 14.59
CA GLY A 174 -29.34 0.03 13.81
C GLY A 174 -28.36 1.21 13.64
N SER A 175 -28.87 2.41 13.41
CA SER A 175 -28.07 3.64 13.30
C SER A 175 -27.34 3.96 14.60
N ILE A 176 -28.03 3.82 15.74
CA ILE A 176 -27.44 4.02 17.07
C ILE A 176 -26.36 2.97 17.33
N SER A 177 -26.61 1.70 17.00
CA SER A 177 -25.60 0.64 17.16
C SER A 177 -24.35 0.90 16.31
N VAL A 178 -24.52 1.31 15.05
CA VAL A 178 -23.40 1.69 14.16
C VAL A 178 -22.66 2.91 14.72
N LEU A 179 -23.38 3.91 15.26
CA LEU A 179 -22.78 5.08 15.90
C LEU A 179 -21.94 4.70 17.13
N ILE A 180 -22.47 3.85 18.03
CA ILE A 180 -21.74 3.39 19.21
C ILE A 180 -20.49 2.62 18.79
N PHE A 181 -20.61 1.75 17.79
CA PHE A 181 -19.47 1.02 17.24
C PHE A 181 -18.44 1.97 16.60
N PHE A 182 -18.89 3.00 15.88
CA PHE A 182 -18.04 4.06 15.34
C PHE A 182 -17.26 4.77 16.45
N ILE A 183 -17.94 5.24 17.50
CA ILE A 183 -17.29 5.93 18.62
C ILE A 183 -16.28 5.01 19.30
N HIS A 184 -16.64 3.76 19.58
CA HIS A 184 -15.73 2.79 20.20
C HIS A 184 -14.48 2.55 19.33
N LYS A 185 -14.66 2.40 18.02
CA LYS A 185 -13.54 2.19 17.08
C LYS A 185 -12.66 3.41 16.94
N VAL A 186 -13.23 4.61 16.83
CA VAL A 186 -12.46 5.87 16.80
C VAL A 186 -11.69 6.03 18.11
N ALA A 187 -12.30 5.72 19.26
CA ALA A 187 -11.63 5.81 20.56
C ALA A 187 -10.49 4.78 20.75
N THR A 188 -10.51 3.65 20.02
CA THR A 188 -9.52 2.57 20.17
C THR A 188 -8.44 2.55 19.10
N ARG A 189 -8.70 3.07 17.89
CA ARG A 189 -7.79 2.99 16.73
C ARG A 189 -6.91 4.20 16.47
N ILE A 190 -6.97 5.24 17.30
CA ILE A 190 -6.07 6.41 17.20
C ILE A 190 -4.82 6.14 18.04
N THR A 191 -4.13 5.03 17.79
CA THR A 191 -2.77 4.83 18.30
C THR A 191 -1.81 4.89 17.13
N ILE A 192 -0.84 5.79 17.22
CA ILE A 192 0.19 6.01 16.19
C ILE A 192 0.94 4.69 15.90
N ASP A 193 1.07 3.84 16.91
CA ASP A 193 1.69 2.51 16.83
C ASP A 193 1.00 1.55 15.86
N GLU A 194 -0.34 1.48 15.84
CA GLU A 194 -1.07 0.60 14.92
C GLU A 194 -0.83 1.02 13.46
N GLU A 195 -0.76 2.33 13.21
CA GLU A 195 -0.54 2.85 11.87
C GLU A 195 0.91 2.64 11.40
N ILE A 196 1.89 2.85 12.28
CA ILE A 196 3.29 2.51 12.00
C ILE A 196 3.41 1.03 11.69
N GLY A 197 2.79 0.17 12.50
CA GLY A 197 2.80 -1.27 12.29
C GLY A 197 2.19 -1.69 10.96
N ARG A 198 1.09 -1.05 10.57
CA ARG A 198 0.43 -1.29 9.28
C ARG A 198 1.27 -0.85 8.09
N ILE A 199 1.88 0.35 8.15
CA ILE A 199 2.77 0.84 7.09
C ILE A 199 3.99 -0.08 6.98
N GLY A 200 4.59 -0.47 8.11
CA GLY A 200 5.70 -1.41 8.16
C GLY A 200 5.35 -2.79 7.59
N ALA A 201 4.16 -3.31 7.89
CA ALA A 201 3.67 -4.57 7.30
C ALA A 201 3.46 -4.45 5.78
N THR A 202 2.86 -3.35 5.32
CA THR A 202 2.65 -3.11 3.88
C THR A 202 3.99 -3.03 3.14
N LEU A 203 4.99 -2.37 3.73
CA LEU A 203 6.35 -2.30 3.19
C LEU A 203 6.99 -3.69 3.14
N ALA A 204 6.86 -4.48 4.22
CA ALA A 204 7.38 -5.83 4.30
C ALA A 204 6.75 -6.76 3.25
N ASP A 205 5.43 -6.73 3.09
CA ASP A 205 4.70 -7.54 2.10
C ASP A 205 5.12 -7.20 0.68
N TYR A 206 5.31 -5.90 0.37
CA TYR A 206 5.77 -5.48 -0.95
C TYR A 206 7.23 -5.88 -1.23
N ILE A 207 8.10 -5.85 -0.21
CA ILE A 207 9.46 -6.37 -0.31
C ILE A 207 9.45 -7.87 -0.58
N ASP A 208 8.63 -8.64 0.14
CA ASP A 208 8.51 -10.09 -0.07
C ASP A 208 8.05 -10.40 -1.49
N GLU A 209 7.05 -9.67 -2.01
CA GLU A 209 6.54 -9.82 -3.38
C GLU A 209 7.67 -9.65 -4.42
N ILE A 210 8.46 -8.57 -4.32
CA ILE A 210 9.60 -8.31 -5.23
C ILE A 210 10.70 -9.38 -5.10
N LEU A 211 10.96 -9.86 -3.88
CA LEU A 211 12.04 -10.81 -3.64
C LEU A 211 11.65 -12.26 -4.01
N GLU A 212 10.38 -12.62 -3.93
CA GLU A 212 9.87 -13.91 -4.42
C GLU A 212 9.98 -13.99 -5.95
N GLU A 213 9.61 -12.91 -6.66
CA GLU A 213 9.78 -12.81 -8.12
C GLU A 213 11.24 -13.03 -8.54
N ALA A 214 12.19 -12.44 -7.80
CA ALA A 214 13.61 -12.58 -8.07
C ALA A 214 14.18 -14.00 -7.85
N GLU A 215 13.57 -14.78 -6.94
CA GLU A 215 13.99 -16.17 -6.66
C GLU A 215 13.46 -17.13 -7.72
N GLU A 216 12.22 -16.94 -8.18
CA GLU A 216 11.59 -17.75 -9.25
C GLU A 216 12.33 -17.58 -10.60
N GLU A 217 12.86 -16.40 -10.90
CA GLU A 217 13.59 -16.10 -12.15
C GLU A 217 15.07 -16.56 -12.16
N GLY A 218 15.54 -17.19 -11.09
CA GLY A 218 16.91 -17.72 -11.01
C GLY A 218 17.97 -16.62 -10.90
N SER A 219 18.11 -16.01 -9.72
CA SER A 219 19.06 -14.92 -9.47
C SER A 219 20.54 -15.31 -9.77
N GLY A 220 20.99 -14.99 -10.98
CA GLY A 220 22.39 -15.02 -11.37
C GLY A 220 23.09 -13.72 -10.96
N SER A 221 24.18 -13.82 -10.20
CA SER A 221 25.07 -12.69 -9.85
C SER A 221 25.69 -11.98 -11.06
N GLU A 222 25.47 -12.47 -12.28
CA GLU A 222 26.06 -12.01 -13.54
C GLU A 222 25.36 -10.77 -14.13
N ALA A 223 24.18 -10.39 -13.65
CA ALA A 223 23.32 -9.37 -14.25
C ALA A 223 23.51 -7.94 -13.70
N ARG A 224 24.71 -7.52 -13.26
CA ARG A 224 24.95 -6.13 -12.81
C ARG A 224 25.54 -5.20 -13.87
N ASP A 225 25.97 -5.74 -15.01
CA ASP A 225 26.57 -4.95 -16.09
C ASP A 225 25.65 -4.90 -17.31
N ILE A 226 24.91 -3.80 -17.46
CA ILE A 226 24.03 -3.56 -18.59
C ILE A 226 24.77 -3.64 -19.94
N ALA A 227 26.07 -3.31 -19.98
CA ALA A 227 26.85 -3.29 -21.21
C ALA A 227 26.98 -4.68 -21.84
N ARG A 228 26.84 -5.76 -21.05
CA ARG A 228 26.86 -7.14 -21.55
C ARG A 228 25.61 -7.53 -22.31
N PHE A 229 24.48 -6.91 -21.99
CA PHE A 229 23.16 -7.26 -22.53
C PHE A 229 22.66 -6.25 -23.55
N ARG A 230 23.13 -5.01 -23.47
CA ARG A 230 22.75 -3.92 -24.36
C ARG A 230 23.14 -4.26 -25.82
N PRO A 231 22.19 -4.36 -26.74
CA PRO A 231 22.48 -4.53 -28.16
C PRO A 231 23.22 -3.32 -28.74
N HIS A 232 23.99 -3.56 -29.80
CA HIS A 232 24.60 -2.46 -30.57
C HIS A 232 23.51 -1.81 -31.43
N GLY A 233 23.36 -0.49 -31.33
CA GLY A 233 22.39 0.25 -32.14
C GLY A 233 22.16 1.67 -31.64
N GLU A 234 21.36 2.44 -32.39
CA GLU A 234 20.94 3.78 -32.00
C GLU A 234 19.95 3.69 -30.83
N ARG A 235 20.22 4.44 -29.75
CA ARG A 235 19.30 4.56 -28.61
C ARG A 235 18.22 5.59 -28.93
N ARG A 236 16.97 5.15 -28.93
CA ARG A 236 15.79 6.01 -29.12
C ARG A 236 15.12 6.26 -27.77
N ARG A 237 14.56 7.46 -27.60
CA ARG A 237 13.91 7.88 -26.35
C ARG A 237 12.41 7.67 -26.42
N LEU A 238 11.87 6.95 -25.44
CA LEU A 238 10.44 6.91 -25.17
C LEU A 238 10.08 8.09 -24.28
N ILE A 239 9.38 9.08 -24.83
CA ILE A 239 9.09 10.34 -24.13
C ILE A 239 7.77 10.27 -23.37
N ALA A 240 7.74 10.87 -22.17
CA ALA A 240 6.56 11.07 -21.35
C ALA A 240 5.55 12.02 -22.01
N ALA A 241 4.30 11.55 -22.14
CA ALA A 241 3.21 12.30 -22.75
C ALA A 241 2.54 13.33 -21.80
N ARG A 242 2.87 13.29 -20.51
CA ARG A 242 2.37 14.22 -19.49
C ARG A 242 3.27 14.24 -18.27
N SER A 243 3.25 15.33 -17.53
CA SER A 243 3.91 15.44 -16.23
C SER A 243 3.13 14.71 -15.12
N GLY A 244 3.84 14.11 -14.17
CA GLY A 244 3.25 13.45 -13.00
C GLY A 244 4.21 12.50 -12.30
N TYR A 245 3.72 11.77 -11.30
CA TYR A 245 4.49 10.73 -10.62
C TYR A 245 4.35 9.40 -11.35
N ILE A 246 5.42 8.62 -11.50
CA ILE A 246 5.32 7.23 -11.94
C ILE A 246 4.69 6.43 -10.78
N GLU A 247 3.46 5.99 -10.94
CA GLU A 247 2.78 5.16 -9.93
C GLU A 247 3.22 3.70 -10.05
N ALA A 248 3.37 3.19 -11.27
CA ALA A 248 3.79 1.82 -11.54
C ALA A 248 4.38 1.68 -12.94
N VAL A 249 5.23 0.66 -13.11
CA VAL A 249 5.76 0.21 -14.39
C VAL A 249 5.34 -1.24 -14.60
N ASP A 250 4.53 -1.51 -15.63
CA ASP A 250 4.11 -2.89 -15.98
C ASP A 250 5.25 -3.58 -16.74
N LEU A 251 6.14 -4.24 -15.99
CA LEU A 251 7.28 -4.97 -16.53
C LEU A 251 6.86 -6.04 -17.55
N GLY A 252 5.77 -6.78 -17.29
CA GLY A 252 5.26 -7.79 -18.21
C GLY A 252 4.77 -7.19 -19.54
N ALA A 253 4.12 -6.02 -19.51
CA ALA A 253 3.77 -5.28 -20.72
C ALA A 253 5.01 -4.77 -21.47
N LEU A 254 6.04 -4.32 -20.76
CA LEU A 254 7.31 -3.93 -21.38
C LEU A 254 7.99 -5.12 -22.05
N VAL A 255 8.16 -6.25 -21.34
CA VAL A 255 8.76 -7.48 -21.88
C VAL A 255 7.97 -8.00 -23.08
N GLY A 256 6.63 -8.10 -22.98
CA GLY A 256 5.79 -8.57 -24.07
C GLY A 256 5.83 -7.65 -25.30
N THR A 257 5.88 -6.33 -25.09
CA THR A 257 6.02 -5.37 -26.20
C THR A 257 7.42 -5.46 -26.81
N ALA A 258 8.46 -5.53 -25.98
CA ALA A 258 9.84 -5.67 -26.42
C ALA A 258 10.07 -6.97 -27.20
N ALA A 259 9.50 -8.09 -26.77
CA ALA A 259 9.57 -9.36 -27.49
C ALA A 259 8.83 -9.32 -28.83
N LYS A 260 7.67 -8.65 -28.90
CA LYS A 260 6.88 -8.54 -30.13
C LYS A 260 7.56 -7.72 -31.23
N TYR A 261 8.24 -6.64 -30.85
CA TYR A 261 8.89 -5.71 -31.78
C TYR A 261 10.42 -5.86 -31.83
N ASP A 262 10.96 -6.91 -31.21
CA ASP A 262 12.39 -7.18 -31.10
C ASP A 262 13.21 -5.99 -30.56
N LEU A 263 12.76 -5.43 -29.43
CA LEU A 263 13.39 -4.29 -28.77
C LEU A 263 14.17 -4.73 -27.54
N PHE A 264 15.14 -3.92 -27.16
CA PHE A 264 15.75 -3.91 -25.84
C PHE A 264 15.44 -2.57 -25.16
N VAL A 265 14.74 -2.60 -24.04
CA VAL A 265 14.22 -1.40 -23.34
C VAL A 265 15.00 -1.17 -22.05
N GLU A 266 15.49 0.04 -21.86
CA GLU A 266 16.18 0.50 -20.65
C GLU A 266 15.29 1.51 -19.94
N VAL A 267 14.67 1.08 -18.84
CA VAL A 267 13.77 1.92 -18.05
C VAL A 267 14.58 2.94 -17.27
N GLU A 268 14.22 4.21 -17.44
CA GLU A 268 14.87 5.34 -16.76
C GLU A 268 13.97 5.91 -15.66
N ALA A 269 12.66 5.90 -15.87
CA ALA A 269 11.69 6.42 -14.91
C ALA A 269 11.19 5.31 -13.97
N THR A 270 11.55 5.41 -12.69
CA THR A 270 11.20 4.43 -11.66
C THR A 270 9.93 4.83 -10.89
N PRO A 271 9.18 3.86 -10.31
CA PRO A 271 8.05 4.16 -9.44
C PRO A 271 8.44 5.17 -8.34
N GLY A 272 7.58 6.17 -8.12
CA GLY A 272 7.82 7.29 -7.21
C GLY A 272 8.45 8.52 -7.85
N GLN A 273 9.18 8.39 -8.96
CA GLN A 273 9.81 9.54 -9.60
C GLN A 273 8.77 10.49 -10.21
N PHE A 274 9.00 11.81 -10.09
CA PHE A 274 8.22 12.79 -10.82
C PHE A 274 8.82 12.99 -12.21
N ILE A 275 8.06 12.67 -13.25
CA ILE A 275 8.44 12.86 -14.64
C ILE A 275 7.80 14.14 -15.19
N VAL A 276 8.54 14.91 -15.98
CA VAL A 276 8.03 16.07 -16.71
C VAL A 276 7.66 15.64 -18.13
N GLU A 277 6.57 16.17 -18.67
CA GLU A 277 6.23 16.02 -20.08
C GLU A 277 7.44 16.38 -20.97
N GLY A 278 7.76 15.53 -21.94
CA GLY A 278 8.95 15.73 -22.78
C GLY A 278 10.23 15.06 -22.26
N CYS A 279 10.27 14.60 -21.00
CA CYS A 279 11.40 13.81 -20.47
C CYS A 279 11.30 12.33 -20.85
N ALA A 280 12.42 11.60 -20.78
CA ALA A 280 12.46 10.19 -21.11
C ALA A 280 11.84 9.33 -19.99
N LEU A 281 10.94 8.42 -20.38
CA LEU A 281 10.46 7.32 -19.54
C LEU A 281 11.42 6.13 -19.60
N ALA A 282 11.92 5.86 -20.80
CA ALA A 282 12.84 4.78 -21.10
C ALA A 282 13.64 5.12 -22.36
N ASN A 283 14.76 4.45 -22.53
CA ASN A 283 15.48 4.36 -23.79
C ASN A 283 15.23 2.97 -24.39
N TYR A 284 15.30 2.83 -25.71
CA TYR A 284 15.26 1.50 -26.33
C TYR A 284 16.18 1.42 -27.54
N VAL A 285 16.62 0.20 -27.85
CA VAL A 285 17.35 -0.16 -29.06
C VAL A 285 16.47 -1.07 -29.90
N GLY A 286 16.37 -0.79 -31.20
CA GLY A 286 15.52 -1.50 -32.15
C GLY A 286 14.57 -0.56 -32.92
N GLU A 287 13.89 -1.11 -33.93
CA GLU A 287 12.93 -0.37 -34.75
C GLU A 287 11.52 -0.46 -34.13
N ALA A 288 10.98 0.67 -33.71
CA ALA A 288 9.65 0.78 -33.13
C ALA A 288 8.80 1.77 -33.94
N ASP A 289 7.61 1.33 -34.33
CA ASP A 289 6.58 2.20 -34.91
C ASP A 289 5.77 2.93 -33.83
N GLU A 290 4.82 3.77 -34.23
CA GLU A 290 3.97 4.49 -33.27
C GLU A 290 3.07 3.56 -32.44
N ALA A 291 2.73 2.38 -32.96
CA ALA A 291 1.98 1.38 -32.21
C ALA A 291 2.84 0.79 -31.07
N ALA A 292 4.11 0.48 -31.34
CA ALA A 292 5.08 0.05 -30.34
C ALA A 292 5.35 1.13 -29.29
N ASN A 293 5.60 2.39 -29.71
CA ASN A 293 5.78 3.52 -28.80
C ASN A 293 4.55 3.72 -27.90
N THR A 294 3.34 3.58 -28.45
CA THR A 294 2.08 3.69 -27.68
C THR A 294 1.94 2.55 -26.67
N ALA A 295 2.27 1.32 -27.06
CA ALA A 295 2.24 0.16 -26.16
C ALA A 295 3.26 0.29 -25.02
N LEU A 296 4.49 0.70 -25.32
CA LEU A 296 5.52 0.97 -24.32
C LEU A 296 5.08 2.10 -23.36
N ARG A 297 4.57 3.22 -23.86
CA ARG A 297 4.06 4.32 -23.01
C ARG A 297 2.94 3.88 -22.07
N ARG A 298 2.05 2.98 -22.53
CA ARG A 298 0.94 2.45 -21.71
C ARG A 298 1.40 1.57 -20.56
N ALA A 299 2.62 1.02 -20.62
CA ALA A 299 3.20 0.29 -19.50
C ALA A 299 3.60 1.21 -18.32
N PHE A 300 3.71 2.52 -18.55
CA PHE A 300 4.00 3.50 -17.49
C PHE A 300 2.70 4.14 -16.98
N LEU A 301 2.33 3.85 -15.74
CA LEU A 301 1.18 4.49 -15.11
C LEU A 301 1.63 5.81 -14.48
N VAL A 302 1.26 6.94 -15.09
CA VAL A 302 1.57 8.28 -14.56
C VAL A 302 0.39 8.85 -13.77
N GLY A 303 0.62 9.19 -12.51
CA GLY A 303 -0.34 9.72 -11.54
C GLY A 303 -0.14 11.18 -11.16
N ARG A 304 -1.07 11.74 -10.40
CA ARG A 304 -0.97 13.10 -9.83
C ARG A 304 -0.26 13.15 -8.48
N GLN A 305 -0.13 12.01 -7.81
CA GLN A 305 0.44 11.88 -6.47
C GLN A 305 1.22 10.57 -6.38
N ARG A 306 2.19 10.50 -5.47
CA ARG A 306 2.85 9.23 -5.14
C ARG A 306 1.86 8.27 -4.47
N THR A 307 2.09 6.99 -4.66
CA THR A 307 1.27 5.91 -4.09
C THR A 307 2.17 4.94 -3.33
N PRO A 308 1.96 4.73 -2.02
CA PRO A 308 2.76 3.78 -1.23
C PRO A 308 2.74 2.35 -1.77
N GLU A 309 1.67 1.99 -2.47
CA GLU A 309 1.40 0.61 -2.90
C GLU A 309 2.40 0.08 -3.94
N ALA A 310 3.21 0.95 -4.55
CA ALA A 310 4.21 0.60 -5.56
C ALA A 310 5.53 1.40 -5.44
N ASP A 311 5.67 2.24 -4.40
CA ASP A 311 6.85 3.08 -4.15
C ASP A 311 7.42 2.74 -2.75
N LEU A 312 8.43 1.86 -2.73
CA LEU A 312 9.16 1.46 -1.51
C LEU A 312 9.76 2.67 -0.80
N ASP A 313 10.37 3.57 -1.58
CA ASP A 313 11.06 4.74 -1.06
C ASP A 313 10.06 5.69 -0.41
N PHE A 314 8.87 5.88 -0.99
CA PHE A 314 7.82 6.68 -0.35
C PHE A 314 7.31 6.07 0.95
N SER A 315 7.18 4.74 1.05
CA SER A 315 6.78 4.09 2.30
C SER A 315 7.84 4.29 3.39
N ILE A 316 9.13 4.19 3.04
CA ILE A 316 10.25 4.48 3.95
C ILE A 316 10.25 5.96 4.35
N LEU A 317 10.17 6.88 3.39
CA LEU A 317 10.13 8.32 3.63
C LEU A 317 8.94 8.73 4.50
N LEU A 318 7.80 8.06 4.37
CA LEU A 318 6.64 8.31 5.22
C LEU A 318 6.89 7.87 6.66
N MET A 319 7.51 6.71 6.87
CA MET A 319 7.93 6.28 8.21
C MET A 319 8.97 7.22 8.82
N VAL A 320 9.96 7.64 8.03
CA VAL A 320 10.95 8.64 8.44
C VAL A 320 10.27 9.94 8.82
N GLU A 321 9.32 10.45 8.03
CA GLU A 321 8.57 11.67 8.32
C GLU A 321 7.85 11.58 9.69
N ILE A 322 7.24 10.43 10.00
CA ILE A 322 6.61 10.16 11.30
C ILE A 322 7.65 10.25 12.42
N ALA A 323 8.80 9.60 12.27
CA ALA A 323 9.86 9.63 13.29
C ALA A 323 10.46 11.04 13.46
N GLN A 324 10.71 11.78 12.38
CA GLN A 324 11.22 13.15 12.45
C GLN A 324 10.22 14.07 13.16
N ARG A 325 8.92 13.92 12.89
CA ARG A 325 7.88 14.68 13.58
C ARG A 325 7.82 14.33 15.06
N ALA A 326 7.92 13.03 15.40
CA ALA A 326 7.95 12.56 16.77
C ALA A 326 9.15 13.12 17.55
N LEU A 327 10.32 13.17 16.92
CA LEU A 327 11.56 13.73 17.50
C LEU A 327 11.60 15.26 17.53
N SER A 328 10.66 15.94 16.86
CA SER A 328 10.65 17.41 16.83
C SER A 328 10.45 18.01 18.23
N PRO A 329 11.00 19.20 18.53
CA PRO A 329 10.90 19.82 19.86
C PRO A 329 9.47 20.05 20.36
N GLY A 330 8.49 20.14 19.46
CA GLY A 330 7.08 20.35 19.81
C GLY A 330 6.33 19.07 20.21
N VAL A 331 6.86 17.89 19.87
CA VAL A 331 6.24 16.59 20.18
C VAL A 331 7.09 15.81 21.17
N ASN A 332 8.38 15.62 20.87
CA ASN A 332 9.37 14.92 21.69
C ASN A 332 8.93 13.52 22.17
N ASP A 333 8.39 12.71 21.25
CA ASP A 333 7.95 11.34 21.51
C ASP A 333 9.00 10.32 21.00
N SER A 334 9.85 9.88 21.93
CA SER A 334 10.87 8.87 21.66
C SER A 334 10.30 7.50 21.28
N PHE A 335 9.13 7.10 21.83
CA PHE A 335 8.59 5.76 21.65
C PHE A 335 8.05 5.57 20.23
N THR A 336 7.38 6.58 19.70
CA THR A 336 6.95 6.61 18.29
C THR A 336 8.15 6.48 17.34
N ALA A 337 9.25 7.19 17.58
CA ALA A 337 10.46 7.08 16.77
C ALA A 337 11.12 5.69 16.87
N ILE A 338 11.15 5.11 18.08
CA ILE A 338 11.63 3.74 18.32
C ILE A 338 10.81 2.71 17.54
N ALA A 339 9.47 2.83 17.55
CA ALA A 339 8.59 1.95 16.81
C ALA A 339 8.86 2.01 15.30
N VAL A 340 9.04 3.22 14.75
CA VAL A 340 9.45 3.39 13.34
C VAL A 340 10.77 2.68 13.04
N ILE A 341 11.80 2.88 13.87
CA ILE A 341 13.12 2.24 13.70
C ILE A 341 12.99 0.71 13.73
N ASP A 342 12.22 0.17 14.66
CA ASP A 342 12.00 -1.28 14.78
C ASP A 342 11.33 -1.84 13.51
N HIS A 343 10.26 -1.21 13.02
CA HIS A 343 9.55 -1.66 11.82
C HIS A 343 10.40 -1.51 10.54
N LEU A 344 11.15 -0.41 10.37
CA LEU A 344 12.08 -0.24 9.26
C LEU A 344 13.19 -1.30 9.29
N SER A 345 13.74 -1.59 10.47
CA SER A 345 14.77 -2.63 10.62
C SER A 345 14.24 -4.02 10.24
N SER A 346 12.98 -4.32 10.55
CA SER A 346 12.34 -5.58 10.13
C SER A 346 12.20 -5.66 8.61
N ALA A 347 11.77 -4.59 7.96
CA ALA A 347 11.66 -4.52 6.50
C ALA A 347 13.04 -4.65 5.82
N PHE A 348 14.05 -3.91 6.29
CA PHE A 348 15.40 -4.00 5.75
C PHE A 348 16.04 -5.37 5.98
N ALA A 349 15.76 -6.04 7.10
CA ALA A 349 16.24 -7.40 7.33
C ALA A 349 15.78 -8.37 6.22
N ARG A 350 14.60 -8.19 5.64
CA ARG A 350 14.11 -9.03 4.53
C ARG A 350 14.95 -8.82 3.26
N ILE A 351 15.25 -7.56 2.93
CA ILE A 351 16.12 -7.19 1.81
C ILE A 351 17.54 -7.73 2.01
N LEU A 352 18.14 -7.46 3.17
CA LEU A 352 19.55 -7.79 3.45
C LEU A 352 19.83 -9.28 3.58
N ARG A 353 18.80 -10.11 3.81
CA ARG A 353 18.90 -11.58 3.85
C ARG A 353 18.92 -12.22 2.47
N ARG A 354 18.42 -11.53 1.44
CA ARG A 354 18.31 -12.04 0.08
C ARG A 354 19.25 -11.30 -0.87
N ARG A 355 19.43 -11.84 -2.07
CA ARG A 355 20.15 -11.13 -3.13
C ARG A 355 19.20 -10.09 -3.72
N ALA A 356 19.74 -8.93 -4.10
CA ALA A 356 18.98 -7.97 -4.88
C ALA A 356 18.42 -8.64 -6.16
N PRO A 357 17.20 -8.30 -6.60
CA PRO A 357 16.65 -8.79 -7.86
C PRO A 357 17.60 -8.52 -9.03
N SER A 358 17.53 -9.38 -10.05
CA SER A 358 18.17 -9.08 -11.33
C SER A 358 17.53 -7.81 -11.92
N PRO A 359 18.32 -6.80 -12.32
CA PRO A 359 17.79 -5.64 -13.05
C PRO A 359 17.37 -6.01 -14.49
N LEU A 360 17.69 -7.22 -14.96
CA LEU A 360 17.40 -7.68 -16.30
C LEU A 360 16.21 -8.64 -16.32
N ALA A 361 15.14 -8.25 -17.01
CA ALA A 361 13.98 -9.08 -17.32
C ALA A 361 14.09 -9.69 -18.72
N ARG A 362 13.67 -10.95 -18.83
CA ARG A 362 13.78 -11.77 -20.03
C ARG A 362 12.42 -12.17 -20.58
N ASP A 363 12.35 -12.48 -21.87
CA ASP A 363 11.16 -13.09 -22.46
C ASP A 363 11.08 -14.60 -22.20
N GLU A 364 9.99 -15.24 -22.61
CA GLU A 364 9.75 -16.69 -22.47
C GLU A 364 10.83 -17.56 -23.16
N LYS A 365 11.64 -16.96 -24.04
CA LYS A 365 12.75 -17.63 -24.75
C LYS A 365 14.10 -17.32 -24.11
N ASP A 366 14.11 -16.79 -22.89
CA ASP A 366 15.31 -16.39 -22.13
C ASP A 366 16.11 -15.24 -22.78
N HIS A 367 15.53 -14.48 -23.70
CA HIS A 367 16.21 -13.33 -24.30
C HIS A 367 16.11 -12.09 -23.41
N PRO A 368 17.20 -11.32 -23.23
CA PRO A 368 17.18 -10.05 -22.51
C PRO A 368 16.28 -9.04 -23.23
N ARG A 369 15.26 -8.51 -22.54
CA ARG A 369 14.29 -7.57 -23.13
C ARG A 369 14.20 -6.24 -22.42
N VAL A 370 14.22 -6.23 -21.10
CA VAL A 370 14.03 -5.01 -20.32
C VAL A 370 15.09 -4.93 -19.24
N TRP A 371 15.75 -3.78 -19.16
CA TRP A 371 16.61 -3.41 -18.05
C TRP A 371 15.89 -2.40 -17.16
N LEU A 372 15.69 -2.75 -15.90
CA LEU A 372 15.14 -1.92 -14.84
C LEU A 372 16.27 -1.55 -13.90
N GLU A 373 16.55 -0.25 -13.77
CA GLU A 373 17.44 0.20 -12.70
C GLU A 373 16.69 0.07 -11.37
N THR A 374 16.93 -1.04 -10.66
CA THR A 374 16.40 -1.26 -9.31
C THR A 374 17.02 -0.24 -8.36
N ALA A 375 16.20 0.36 -7.50
CA ALA A 375 16.70 1.22 -6.42
C ALA A 375 17.79 0.46 -5.67
N MET A 376 18.98 1.05 -5.65
CA MET A 376 20.11 0.42 -5.00
C MET A 376 19.80 0.34 -3.49
N ILE A 377 20.09 -0.81 -2.88
CA ILE A 377 19.75 -1.09 -1.48
C ILE A 377 20.34 -0.02 -0.55
N ASP A 378 21.52 0.50 -0.90
CA ASP A 378 22.17 1.63 -0.23
C ASP A 378 21.28 2.88 -0.22
N GLN A 379 20.62 3.25 -1.31
CA GLN A 379 19.74 4.41 -1.40
C GLN A 379 18.54 4.27 -0.48
N LEU A 380 17.91 3.08 -0.44
CA LEU A 380 16.75 2.80 0.43
C LEU A 380 17.12 2.86 1.90
N LEU A 381 18.27 2.29 2.29
CA LEU A 381 18.72 2.35 3.68
C LEU A 381 19.21 3.76 4.04
N ASN A 382 19.88 4.46 3.13
CA ASN A 382 20.33 5.83 3.31
C ASN A 382 19.16 6.80 3.52
N SER A 383 18.05 6.62 2.79
CA SER A 383 16.86 7.46 2.93
C SER A 383 16.21 7.33 4.31
N ALA A 384 16.41 6.21 5.01
CA ALA A 384 16.05 6.01 6.41
C ALA A 384 17.12 6.45 7.41
N TYR A 385 18.32 5.88 7.34
CA TYR A 385 19.31 5.97 8.41
C TYR A 385 19.98 7.34 8.50
N HIS A 386 20.18 8.06 7.39
CA HIS A 386 20.75 9.41 7.45
C HIS A 386 19.88 10.40 8.25
N PRO A 387 18.58 10.59 7.92
CA PRO A 387 17.74 11.51 8.68
C PRO A 387 17.50 11.01 10.11
N LEU A 388 17.23 9.71 10.32
CA LEU A 388 16.99 9.17 11.67
C LEU A 388 18.19 9.38 12.59
N ARG A 389 19.42 9.14 12.11
CA ARG A 389 20.64 9.40 12.87
C ARG A 389 20.78 10.87 13.27
N ARG A 390 20.60 11.79 12.31
CA ARG A 390 20.76 13.24 12.53
C ARG A 390 19.75 13.78 13.54
N GLU A 391 18.48 13.40 13.41
CA GLU A 391 17.41 13.87 14.29
C GLU A 391 17.46 13.20 15.67
N SER A 392 18.04 12.00 15.78
CA SER A 392 18.17 11.30 17.07
C SER A 392 19.32 11.81 17.92
N ALA A 393 20.24 12.65 17.39
CA ALA A 393 21.48 13.05 18.06
C ALA A 393 21.30 13.61 19.49
N GLY A 394 20.17 14.25 19.78
CA GLY A 394 19.83 14.77 21.11
C GLY A 394 19.09 13.80 22.04
N ASN A 395 18.84 12.56 21.60
CA ASN A 395 17.98 11.59 22.28
C ASN A 395 18.66 10.22 22.39
N ILE A 396 19.36 10.00 23.52
CA ILE A 396 20.15 8.80 23.78
C ILE A 396 19.34 7.52 23.63
N THR A 397 18.09 7.50 24.11
CA THR A 397 17.22 6.32 24.01
C THR A 397 16.99 5.90 22.56
N VAL A 398 16.81 6.88 21.66
CA VAL A 398 16.54 6.62 20.23
C VAL A 398 17.83 6.25 19.49
N ILE A 399 18.98 6.86 19.82
CA ILE A 399 20.27 6.47 19.25
C ILE A 399 20.65 5.04 19.63
N LEU A 400 20.51 4.67 20.90
CA LEU A 400 20.76 3.29 21.34
C LEU A 400 19.85 2.30 20.61
N ARG A 401 18.59 2.69 20.35
CA ARG A 401 17.68 1.88 19.52
C ARG A 401 18.14 1.79 18.07
N LEU A 402 18.68 2.87 17.50
CA LEU A 402 19.23 2.87 16.14
C LEU A 402 20.44 1.93 16.04
N VAL A 403 21.35 1.95 17.01
CA VAL A 403 22.48 1.01 17.12
C VAL A 403 21.97 -0.44 17.27
N ALA A 404 20.99 -0.67 18.14
CA ALA A 404 20.37 -1.99 18.28
C ALA A 404 19.67 -2.48 16.99
N SER A 405 19.13 -1.57 16.18
CA SER A 405 18.60 -1.91 14.85
C SER A 405 19.70 -2.40 13.91
N LEU A 406 20.84 -1.69 13.85
CA LEU A 406 21.98 -2.09 13.02
C LEU A 406 22.63 -3.39 13.52
N HIS A 407 22.66 -3.62 14.84
CA HIS A 407 23.07 -4.90 15.42
C HIS A 407 22.19 -6.04 14.88
N ARG A 408 20.86 -5.91 14.94
CA ARG A 408 19.94 -6.93 14.43
C ARG A 408 20.14 -7.17 12.93
N LEU A 409 20.39 -6.12 12.15
CA LEU A 409 20.68 -6.24 10.73
C LEU A 409 22.02 -6.94 10.47
N ALA A 410 23.07 -6.61 11.22
CA ALA A 410 24.38 -7.23 11.10
C ALA A 410 24.33 -8.77 11.27
N LEU A 411 23.52 -9.25 12.21
CA LEU A 411 23.34 -10.68 12.48
C LEU A 411 22.66 -11.47 11.34
N VAL A 412 21.84 -10.81 10.52
CA VAL A 412 21.05 -11.49 9.47
C VAL A 412 21.48 -11.13 8.06
N SER A 413 22.31 -10.09 7.90
CA SER A 413 22.75 -9.60 6.60
C SER A 413 23.72 -10.54 5.89
N ARG A 414 23.64 -10.59 4.56
CA ARG A 414 24.66 -11.24 3.72
C ARG A 414 25.98 -10.45 3.77
N PRO A 415 27.15 -11.11 3.56
CA PRO A 415 28.46 -10.45 3.60
C PRO A 415 28.57 -9.22 2.69
N GLU A 416 27.95 -9.25 1.51
CA GLU A 416 27.96 -8.17 0.51
C GLU A 416 27.37 -6.84 1.01
N TYR A 417 26.63 -6.83 2.13
CA TYR A 417 26.04 -5.61 2.70
C TYR A 417 26.74 -5.12 3.97
N ARG A 418 27.79 -5.82 4.43
CA ARG A 418 28.45 -5.50 5.72
C ARG A 418 29.19 -4.17 5.71
N ASP A 419 29.89 -3.85 4.62
CA ASP A 419 30.57 -2.57 4.46
C ASP A 419 29.59 -1.40 4.62
N PHE A 420 28.40 -1.56 4.05
CA PHE A 420 27.34 -0.57 4.15
C PHE A 420 26.81 -0.41 5.58
N LEU A 421 26.60 -1.51 6.31
CA LEU A 421 26.20 -1.45 7.72
C LEU A 421 27.31 -0.82 8.58
N SER A 422 28.56 -1.21 8.36
CA SER A 422 29.74 -0.64 9.02
C SER A 422 29.84 0.87 8.80
N TYR A 423 29.55 1.34 7.59
CA TYR A 423 29.50 2.77 7.27
C TYR A 423 28.51 3.52 8.19
N HIS A 424 27.28 3.04 8.32
CA HIS A 424 26.28 3.69 9.18
C HIS A 424 26.62 3.63 10.68
N VAL A 425 27.21 2.52 11.15
CA VAL A 425 27.66 2.41 12.55
C VAL A 425 28.76 3.44 12.83
N ARG A 426 29.73 3.60 11.92
CA ARG A 426 30.81 4.61 12.05
C ARG A 426 30.24 6.02 12.06
N LEU A 427 29.27 6.31 11.19
CA LEU A 427 28.58 7.60 11.18
C LEU A 427 27.85 7.92 12.50
N ILE A 428 27.28 6.93 13.18
CA ILE A 428 26.65 7.13 14.50
C ILE A 428 27.71 7.43 15.56
N ALA A 429 28.83 6.68 15.54
CA ALA A 429 29.93 6.91 16.46
C ALA A 429 30.56 8.31 16.28
N GLU A 430 30.74 8.77 15.05
CA GLU A 430 31.22 10.11 14.72
C GLU A 430 30.26 11.20 15.24
N ASP A 431 28.96 11.06 14.99
CA ASP A 431 27.95 12.02 15.47
C ASP A 431 27.94 12.09 17.00
N MET A 432 28.07 10.95 17.70
CA MET A 432 28.16 10.93 19.16
C MET A 432 29.46 11.51 19.71
N GLY A 433 30.56 11.39 18.98
CA GLY A 433 31.81 12.06 19.31
C GLY A 433 31.71 13.58 19.23
N ALA A 434 30.90 14.08 18.29
CA ALA A 434 30.65 15.51 18.10
C ALA A 434 29.50 16.06 18.98
N ALA A 435 28.54 15.22 19.36
CA ALA A 435 27.39 15.61 20.18
C ALA A 435 27.84 15.96 21.61
N GLY A 436 27.52 17.18 22.06
CA GLY A 436 27.71 17.58 23.46
C GLY A 436 26.79 16.78 24.38
N GLY A 437 27.35 16.09 25.37
CA GLY A 437 26.60 15.23 26.30
C GLY A 437 27.47 14.70 27.45
N ASN A 438 26.87 13.91 28.35
CA ASN A 438 27.60 13.24 29.41
C ASN A 438 28.47 12.11 28.84
N ALA A 439 29.67 11.92 29.39
CA ALA A 439 30.61 10.87 28.97
C ALA A 439 29.99 9.47 29.07
N VAL A 440 29.17 9.21 30.10
CA VAL A 440 28.55 7.89 30.31
C VAL A 440 27.65 7.50 29.14
N ASP A 441 26.75 8.37 28.73
CA ASP A 441 25.81 8.09 27.65
C ASP A 441 26.54 7.92 26.30
N ARG A 442 27.58 8.73 26.08
CA ARG A 442 28.43 8.61 24.88
C ARG A 442 29.15 7.26 24.87
N ASP A 443 29.75 6.87 25.98
CA ASP A 443 30.51 5.63 26.08
C ASP A 443 29.59 4.41 25.90
N GLU A 444 28.34 4.45 26.40
CA GLU A 444 27.33 3.41 26.16
C GLU A 444 27.00 3.25 24.67
N VAL A 445 26.79 4.35 23.94
CA VAL A 445 26.54 4.29 22.49
C VAL A 445 27.75 3.76 21.74
N LEU A 446 28.95 4.23 22.08
CA LEU A 446 30.19 3.80 21.43
C LEU A 446 30.49 2.32 21.68
N GLU A 447 30.22 1.80 22.88
CA GLU A 447 30.30 0.37 23.19
C GLU A 447 29.33 -0.43 22.33
N GLY A 448 28.10 0.07 22.17
CA GLY A 448 27.11 -0.50 21.25
C GLY A 448 27.63 -0.56 19.81
N CYS A 449 28.18 0.54 19.29
CA CYS A 449 28.77 0.59 17.95
C CYS A 449 29.93 -0.39 17.79
N ALA A 450 30.83 -0.48 18.78
CA ALA A 450 31.96 -1.40 18.75
C ALA A 450 31.51 -2.88 18.67
N LYS A 451 30.46 -3.25 19.40
CA LYS A 451 29.87 -4.60 19.33
C LYS A 451 29.36 -4.92 17.92
N VAL A 452 28.69 -3.97 17.27
CA VAL A 452 28.18 -4.18 15.90
C VAL A 452 29.32 -4.31 14.90
N LEU A 453 30.35 -3.47 14.99
CA LEU A 453 31.53 -3.56 14.12
C LEU A 453 32.26 -4.89 14.30
N GLY A 454 32.41 -5.37 15.54
CA GLY A 454 33.02 -6.68 15.81
C GLY A 454 32.30 -7.84 15.10
N ILE A 455 30.96 -7.84 15.11
CA ILE A 455 30.16 -8.85 14.40
C ILE A 455 30.37 -8.78 12.89
N LEU A 456 30.46 -7.57 12.34
CA LEU A 456 30.66 -7.34 10.91
C LEU A 456 32.07 -7.77 10.47
N GLU A 457 33.08 -7.59 11.31
CA GLU A 457 34.49 -7.93 11.03
C GLU A 457 34.83 -9.42 11.27
N GLU A 458 34.31 -10.05 12.35
CA GLU A 458 34.63 -11.45 12.70
C GLU A 458 34.19 -12.46 11.64
N SER A 459 33.12 -12.16 10.91
CA SER A 459 32.58 -13.07 9.91
C SER A 459 33.18 -12.86 8.51
N ASP A 460 34.10 -11.92 8.31
CA ASP A 460 34.90 -11.80 7.08
C ASP A 460 36.16 -12.69 7.13
N ALA A 461 36.49 -13.23 8.32
CA ALA A 461 37.62 -14.14 8.55
C ALA A 461 37.25 -15.65 8.45
N ALA A 462 35.99 -15.97 8.18
CA ALA A 462 35.44 -17.33 8.02
C ALA A 462 34.84 -17.50 6.62
#